data_AF-A0A5A8E3J3-F1
#
_entry.id   AF-A0A5A8E3J3-F1
#
_cell.length_a   1.000
_cell.length_b   1.000
_cell.length_c   1.000
_cell.angle_alpha   90.00
_cell.angle_beta   90.00
_cell.angle_gamma   90.00
#
_symmetry.space_group_name_H-M   'P 1'
#
loop_
_entity.id
_entity.type
_entity.pdbx_description
1 polymer ?
#
loop_
_entity_poly.entity_id
_entity_poly.type
_entity_poly.pdbx_seq_one_letter_code
_entity_poly.pdbx_strand_id
1 'polypeptide(L)'
;MDERAMTSALWEAAKAGNTAEASRLLDAGAPVNRKNHANNGVTALIVAAEHGHKDTVELLLDRGADLEATDDDGSTALVFAASGGHKDTVELLLDRGADLELRTT
;
A
#
# COMPACT_ATOMS: atom_id res chain seq x y z
N MET A 1 -4.61 19.80 -9.59
CA MET A 1 -3.67 19.28 -8.60
C MET A 1 -2.62 18.51 -9.39
N ASP A 2 -1.34 18.85 -9.26
CA ASP A 2 -0.30 18.17 -10.06
C ASP A 2 -0.07 16.74 -9.55
N GLU A 3 0.42 15.84 -10.42
CA GLU A 3 0.63 14.41 -10.13
C GLU A 3 1.38 14.16 -8.81
N ARG A 4 2.43 14.94 -8.55
CA ARG A 4 3.23 14.83 -7.33
C ARG A 4 2.40 15.10 -6.08
N ALA A 5 1.51 16.09 -6.11
CA ALA A 5 0.65 16.43 -4.98
C ALA A 5 -0.41 15.36 -4.74
N MET A 6 -0.98 14.78 -5.81
CA MET A 6 -1.92 13.65 -5.69
C MET A 6 -1.26 12.41 -5.12
N THR A 7 -0.02 12.15 -5.52
CA THR A 7 0.78 11.02 -5.00
C THR A 7 1.03 11.17 -3.50
N SER A 8 1.51 12.34 -3.06
CA SER A 8 1.75 12.59 -1.64
C SER A 8 0.46 12.51 -0.83
N ALA A 9 -0.65 13.05 -1.35
CA ALA A 9 -1.94 12.94 -0.70
C ALA A 9 -2.42 11.49 -0.59
N LEU A 10 -2.15 10.64 -1.59
CA LEU A 10 -2.53 9.23 -1.56
C LEU A 10 -1.77 8.47 -0.48
N TRP A 11 -0.47 8.72 -0.31
CA TRP A 11 0.31 8.11 0.77
C TRP A 11 -0.16 8.55 2.16
N GLU A 12 -0.48 9.83 2.34
CA GLU A 12 -1.02 10.32 3.62
C GLU A 12 -2.41 9.73 3.90
N ALA A 13 -3.27 9.61 2.88
CA ALA A 13 -4.56 8.93 3.02
C ALA A 13 -4.38 7.46 3.38
N ALA A 14 -3.44 6.75 2.74
CA ALA A 14 -3.10 5.37 3.05
C ALA A 14 -2.58 5.20 4.48
N LYS A 15 -1.67 6.08 4.92
CA LYS A 15 -1.12 6.10 6.28
C LYS A 15 -2.19 6.36 7.34
N ALA A 16 -3.13 7.25 7.05
CA ALA A 16 -4.23 7.59 7.94
C ALA A 16 -5.39 6.58 7.90
N GLY A 17 -5.38 5.61 6.99
CA GLY A 17 -6.51 4.70 6.76
C GLY A 17 -7.76 5.39 6.22
N ASN A 18 -7.59 6.55 5.57
CA ASN A 18 -8.70 7.32 5.02
C ASN A 18 -9.10 6.77 3.64
N THR A 19 -9.82 5.65 3.65
CA THR A 19 -10.30 4.95 2.44
C THR A 19 -11.14 5.86 1.54
N ALA A 20 -11.91 6.79 2.10
CA ALA A 20 -12.74 7.71 1.32
C ALA A 20 -11.89 8.69 0.50
N GLU A 21 -10.87 9.31 1.12
CA GLU A 21 -9.97 10.21 0.39
C GLU A 21 -9.06 9.43 -0.57
N ALA A 22 -8.60 8.23 -0.18
CA ALA A 22 -7.85 7.36 -1.08
C ALA A 22 -8.66 7.04 -2.35
N SER A 23 -9.95 6.66 -2.21
CA SER A 23 -10.82 6.43 -3.37
C SER A 23 -10.94 7.68 -4.22
N ARG A 24 -11.20 8.83 -3.60
CA ARG A 24 -11.37 10.10 -4.32
C ARG A 24 -10.11 10.49 -5.11
N LEU A 25 -8.93 10.27 -4.55
CA LEU A 25 -7.64 10.54 -5.21
C LEU A 25 -7.40 9.58 -6.37
N LEU A 26 -7.70 8.30 -6.20
CA LEU A 26 -7.58 7.29 -7.28
C LEU A 26 -8.56 7.59 -8.43
N ASP A 27 -9.79 8.01 -8.11
CA ASP A 27 -10.79 8.44 -9.11
C ASP A 27 -10.34 9.71 -9.85
N ALA A 28 -9.55 10.57 -9.19
CA ALA A 28 -8.93 11.75 -9.80
C ALA A 28 -7.65 11.43 -10.61
N GLY A 29 -7.25 10.16 -10.70
CA GLY A 29 -6.09 9.71 -11.47
C GLY A 29 -4.77 9.72 -10.71
N ALA A 30 -4.79 9.67 -9.36
CA ALA A 30 -3.57 9.47 -8.59
C ALA A 30 -2.88 8.13 -8.96
N PRO A 31 -1.55 8.12 -9.17
CA PRO A 31 -0.84 6.91 -9.57
C PRO A 31 -0.71 5.94 -8.39
N VAL A 32 -1.48 4.85 -8.40
CA VAL A 32 -1.58 3.88 -7.30
C VAL A 32 -0.24 3.22 -6.92
N ASN A 33 0.61 2.92 -7.91
CA ASN A 33 1.89 2.20 -7.73
C ASN A 33 3.11 3.13 -7.61
N ARG A 34 2.91 4.43 -7.39
CA ARG A 34 4.02 5.37 -7.31
C ARG A 34 4.81 5.11 -6.01
N LYS A 35 6.12 4.89 -6.16
CA LYS A 35 7.07 4.76 -5.05
C LYS A 35 7.43 6.12 -4.46
N ASN A 36 7.58 6.17 -3.14
CA ASN A 36 8.04 7.34 -2.41
C ASN A 36 9.57 7.31 -2.25
N HIS A 37 10.30 7.90 -3.19
CA HIS A 37 11.77 7.97 -3.11
C HIS A 37 12.30 8.79 -1.91
N ALA A 38 11.47 9.60 -1.25
CA ALA A 38 11.86 10.29 -0.02
C ALA A 38 11.66 9.42 1.23
N ASN A 39 11.02 8.25 1.10
CA ASN A 39 10.69 7.34 2.19
C ASN A 39 10.93 5.88 1.76
N ASN A 40 12.18 5.56 1.42
CA ASN A 40 12.64 4.21 1.08
C ASN A 40 11.82 3.49 -0.01
N GLY A 41 11.26 4.21 -0.97
CA GLY A 41 10.58 3.61 -2.11
C GLY A 41 9.22 2.96 -1.78
N VAL A 42 8.64 3.22 -0.61
CA VAL A 42 7.35 2.63 -0.23
C VAL A 42 6.21 3.06 -1.17
N THR A 43 5.24 2.18 -1.38
CA THR A 43 4.00 2.46 -2.10
C THR A 43 2.85 2.76 -1.14
N ALA A 44 1.72 3.26 -1.64
CA ALA A 44 0.52 3.44 -0.83
C ALA A 44 0.04 2.12 -0.20
N LEU A 45 0.18 1.00 -0.93
CA LEU A 45 -0.17 -0.33 -0.45
C LEU A 45 0.69 -0.74 0.76
N ILE A 46 2.01 -0.57 0.66
CA ILE A 46 2.95 -0.88 1.74
C ILE A 46 2.61 -0.06 2.99
N VAL A 47 2.39 1.25 2.84
CA VAL A 47 2.09 2.15 3.96
C VAL A 47 0.76 1.79 4.65
N ALA A 48 -0.30 1.49 3.87
CA ALA A 48 -1.57 1.05 4.44
C ALA A 48 -1.43 -0.29 5.19
N ALA A 49 -0.64 -1.21 4.65
CA ALA A 49 -0.40 -2.53 5.23
C ALA A 49 0.44 -2.46 6.52
N GLU A 50 1.47 -1.62 6.55
CA GLU A 50 2.28 -1.33 7.75
C GLU A 50 1.46 -0.84 8.93
N HIS A 51 0.37 -0.10 8.67
CA HIS A 51 -0.52 0.44 9.70
C HIS A 51 -1.78 -0.42 9.91
N GLY A 52 -1.94 -1.52 9.17
CA GLY A 52 -3.05 -2.46 9.31
C GLY A 52 -4.41 -1.96 8.81
N HIS A 53 -4.42 -0.98 7.90
CA HIS A 53 -5.65 -0.40 7.35
C HIS A 53 -6.26 -1.29 6.27
N LYS A 54 -6.81 -2.44 6.68
CA LYS A 54 -7.35 -3.49 5.80
C LYS A 54 -8.26 -2.94 4.69
N ASP A 55 -9.23 -2.10 5.01
CA ASP A 55 -10.18 -1.56 4.02
C ASP A 55 -9.46 -0.69 2.97
N THR A 56 -8.42 0.03 3.38
CA THR A 56 -7.60 0.83 2.45
C THR A 56 -6.70 -0.07 1.60
N VAL A 57 -6.14 -1.14 2.18
CA VAL A 57 -5.36 -2.16 1.43
C VAL A 57 -6.24 -2.83 0.37
N GLU A 58 -7.44 -3.28 0.74
CA GLU A 58 -8.42 -3.87 -0.17
C GLU A 58 -8.77 -2.91 -1.31
N LEU A 59 -9.10 -1.66 -0.99
CA LEU A 59 -9.37 -0.64 -2.01
C LEU A 59 -8.19 -0.48 -2.97
N LEU A 60 -6.95 -0.35 -2.46
CA LEU A 60 -5.78 -0.14 -3.30
C LEU A 60 -5.56 -1.31 -4.26
N LEU A 61 -5.70 -2.55 -3.79
CA LEU A 61 -5.61 -3.75 -4.62
C LEU A 61 -6.72 -3.80 -5.68
N ASP A 62 -7.95 -3.47 -5.31
CA ASP A 62 -9.08 -3.40 -6.25
C ASP A 62 -8.88 -2.32 -7.33
N ARG A 63 -8.05 -1.31 -7.06
CA ARG A 63 -7.64 -0.27 -8.00
C ARG A 63 -6.33 -0.58 -8.74
N GLY A 64 -5.85 -1.82 -8.66
CA GLY A 64 -4.67 -2.29 -9.41
C GLY A 64 -3.34 -1.93 -8.77
N ALA A 65 -3.31 -1.75 -7.44
CA ALA A 65 -2.04 -1.75 -6.73
C ALA A 65 -1.30 -3.08 -6.98
N ASP A 66 0.00 -2.98 -7.23
CA ASP A 66 0.87 -4.14 -7.39
C ASP A 66 1.07 -4.80 -6.02
N LEU A 67 0.51 -6.01 -5.89
CA LEU A 67 0.53 -6.80 -4.66
C LEU A 67 1.95 -7.10 -4.19
N GLU A 68 2.87 -7.30 -5.15
CA GLU A 68 4.27 -7.65 -4.91
C GLU A 68 5.20 -6.44 -5.04
N ALA A 69 4.65 -5.23 -4.98
CA ALA A 69 5.46 -4.04 -4.88
C ALA A 69 6.36 -4.11 -3.64
N THR A 70 7.65 -3.86 -3.86
CA THR A 70 8.66 -3.80 -2.81
C THR A 70 9.06 -2.36 -2.52
N ASP A 71 9.49 -2.10 -1.30
CA ASP A 71 10.27 -0.91 -0.97
C ASP A 71 11.71 -1.02 -1.50
N ASP A 72 12.59 -0.07 -1.15
CA ASP A 72 13.99 -0.08 -1.59
C ASP A 72 14.82 -1.18 -0.91
N ASP A 73 14.35 -1.73 0.21
CA ASP A 73 14.95 -2.85 0.95
C ASP A 73 14.41 -4.22 0.49
N GLY A 74 13.51 -4.25 -0.49
CA GLY A 74 12.93 -5.48 -1.03
C GLY A 74 11.76 -6.04 -0.20
N SER A 75 11.24 -5.28 0.76
CA SER A 75 10.13 -5.70 1.62
C SER A 75 8.77 -5.41 0.98
N THR A 76 7.86 -6.40 1.00
CA THR A 76 6.51 -6.30 0.46
C THR A 76 5.49 -5.83 1.51
N ALA A 77 4.29 -5.45 1.07
CA ALA A 77 3.19 -5.11 1.96
C ALA A 77 2.87 -6.22 2.99
N LEU A 78 3.04 -7.49 2.60
CA LEU A 78 2.86 -8.64 3.50
C LEU A 78 3.87 -8.66 4.64
N VAL A 79 5.15 -8.36 4.35
CA VAL A 79 6.22 -8.27 5.36
C VAL A 79 5.88 -7.21 6.40
N PHE A 80 5.47 -6.02 5.95
CA PHE A 80 5.11 -4.91 6.84
C PHE A 80 3.88 -5.22 7.69
N ALA A 81 2.81 -5.75 7.10
CA ALA A 81 1.61 -6.15 7.85
C ALA A 81 1.91 -7.23 8.90
N ALA A 82 2.75 -8.21 8.57
CA ALA A 82 3.15 -9.26 9.49
C ALA A 82 4.02 -8.71 10.63
N SER A 83 4.97 -7.82 10.33
CA SER A 83 5.83 -7.18 11.32
C SER A 83 5.03 -6.30 12.31
N GLY A 84 4.00 -5.61 11.81
CA GLY A 84 3.06 -4.83 12.63
C GLY A 84 2.02 -5.67 13.39
N GLY A 85 1.94 -6.99 13.11
CA GLY A 85 0.97 -7.89 13.74
C GLY A 85 -0.48 -7.72 13.26
N HIS A 86 -0.67 -7.14 12.07
CA HIS A 86 -1.98 -6.82 11.49
C HIS A 86 -2.63 -8.03 10.82
N LYS A 87 -3.08 -8.99 11.63
CA LYS A 87 -3.62 -10.29 11.19
C LYS A 87 -4.64 -10.19 10.05
N ASP A 88 -5.67 -9.36 10.20
CA ASP A 88 -6.73 -9.26 9.19
C ASP A 88 -6.21 -8.72 7.84
N THR A 89 -5.14 -7.91 7.87
CA THR A 89 -4.47 -7.41 6.66
C THR A 89 -3.56 -8.47 6.05
N VAL A 90 -2.84 -9.23 6.88
CA VAL A 90 -2.05 -10.40 6.44
C VAL A 90 -2.94 -11.42 5.76
N GLU A 91 -4.07 -11.78 6.37
CA GLU A 91 -5.04 -12.72 5.80
C GLU A 91 -5.57 -12.21 4.46
N LEU A 92 -5.96 -10.93 4.38
CA LEU A 92 -6.39 -10.32 3.11
C LEU A 92 -5.31 -10.42 2.02
N LEU A 93 -4.06 -10.08 2.33
CA LEU A 93 -2.96 -10.14 1.34
C LEU A 93 -2.71 -11.57 0.86
N LEU A 94 -2.75 -12.55 1.77
CA LEU A 94 -2.61 -13.97 1.42
C LEU A 94 -3.78 -14.49 0.58
N ASP A 95 -5.01 -14.06 0.90
CA ASP A 95 -6.21 -14.40 0.12
C ASP A 95 -6.16 -13.81 -1.30
N ARG A 96 -5.45 -12.69 -1.49
CA ARG A 96 -5.18 -12.08 -2.80
C ARG A 96 -4.01 -12.75 -3.54
N GLY A 97 -3.36 -13.74 -2.93
CA GLY A 97 -2.30 -14.54 -3.53
C GLY A 97 -0.90 -13.99 -3.31
N ALA A 98 -0.67 -13.20 -2.25
CA ALA A 98 0.65 -12.69 -1.94
C ALA A 98 1.65 -13.83 -1.68
N ASP A 99 2.85 -13.71 -2.25
CA ASP A 99 3.88 -14.75 -2.09
C ASP A 99 4.55 -14.65 -0.72
N LEU A 100 4.52 -15.76 0.02
CA LEU A 100 5.18 -15.90 1.31
C LEU A 100 6.72 -15.92 1.19
N GLU A 101 7.24 -16.33 0.05
CA GLU A 101 8.68 -16.49 -0.21
C GLU A 101 9.34 -15.18 -0.67
N LEU A 102 8.57 -14.15 -1.04
CA LEU A 102 9.09 -12.79 -1.29
C LEU A 102 9.51 -12.05 0.00
N ARG A 103 9.56 -12.77 1.13
CA ARG A 103 10.25 -12.36 2.36
C ARG A 103 11.76 -12.35 2.15
N THR A 104 12.31 -11.25 1.63
CA THR A 104 13.72 -10.83 1.76
C THR A 104 14.76 -11.88 1.34
N THR A 105 15.31 -11.76 0.12
CA THR A 105 16.55 -12.45 -0.29
C THR A 105 17.80 -11.71 0.16
#